data_AF-A0A829S7E5-F1
#
_entry.id   AF-A0A829S7E5-F1
#
_cell.length_a   1.000
_cell.length_b   1.000
_cell.length_c   1.000
_cell.angle_alpha   90.00
_cell.angle_beta   90.00
_cell.angle_gamma   90.00
#
_symmetry.space_group_name_H-M   'P 1'
#
loop_
_entity.id
_entity.type
_entity.pdbx_description
1 polymer ?
#
loop_
_entity_poly.entity_id
_entity_poly.type
_entity_poly.pdbx_seq_one_letter_code
_entity_poly.pdbx_strand_id
1 'polypeptide(L)'
;MLNLRPSSGGITLKVLCIKLLYLLIFMSASVSASPSSTLYVKIKNNNVCVFTKGGYDKAYGNQTLIYMGKVDGINAFHSSYSKTYLNLKMPIIEENCIKIKSSEFKEPFPYDVVLETDQSYTQRICANKTSEGHITLLEAEADLDKGIYCGINQYDYSSNGLWTKLKNLFYWVINFLN
;
A
#
# COMPACT_ATOMS: atom_id res chain seq x y z
N MET A 1 -65.16 -2.41 -6.68
CA MET A 1 -63.86 -2.14 -6.03
C MET A 1 -63.43 -3.40 -5.28
N LEU A 2 -62.47 -4.16 -5.83
CA LEU A 2 -61.90 -5.34 -5.16
C LEU A 2 -60.82 -4.87 -4.17
N ASN A 3 -61.14 -4.94 -2.88
CA ASN A 3 -60.20 -4.70 -1.80
C ASN A 3 -59.22 -5.88 -1.70
N LEU A 4 -58.05 -5.75 -2.32
CA LEU A 4 -56.91 -6.64 -2.09
C LEU A 4 -56.34 -6.37 -0.69
N ARG A 5 -56.81 -7.15 0.31
CA ARG A 5 -56.17 -7.21 1.62
C ARG A 5 -54.75 -7.78 1.46
N PRO A 6 -53.70 -7.10 1.92
CA PRO A 6 -52.35 -7.68 1.90
C PRO A 6 -52.34 -8.92 2.80
N SER A 7 -51.84 -10.06 2.29
CA SER A 7 -51.71 -11.27 3.09
C SER A 7 -50.73 -11.02 4.23
N SER A 8 -51.13 -11.38 5.45
CA SER A 8 -50.31 -11.24 6.68
C SER A 8 -48.91 -11.83 6.52
N GLY A 9 -48.77 -12.92 5.74
CA GLY A 9 -47.49 -13.57 5.42
C GLY A 9 -46.52 -12.71 4.59
N GLY A 10 -47.02 -11.81 3.74
CA GLY A 10 -46.17 -10.91 2.95
C GLY A 10 -45.55 -9.79 3.79
N ILE A 11 -46.22 -9.37 4.86
CA ILE A 11 -45.75 -8.31 5.76
C ILE A 11 -44.68 -8.88 6.71
N THR A 12 -44.89 -10.06 7.28
CA THR A 12 -43.89 -10.73 8.13
C THR A 12 -42.63 -11.13 7.36
N LEU A 13 -42.76 -11.56 6.10
CA LEU A 13 -41.60 -11.86 5.25
C LEU A 13 -40.78 -10.60 4.94
N LYS A 14 -41.44 -9.47 4.63
CA LYS A 14 -40.75 -8.18 4.39
C LYS A 14 -40.01 -7.69 5.65
N VAL A 15 -40.64 -7.82 6.82
CA VAL A 15 -40.01 -7.43 8.10
C VAL A 15 -38.81 -8.33 8.41
N LEU A 16 -38.89 -9.63 8.10
CA LEU A 16 -37.77 -10.56 8.26
C LEU A 16 -36.61 -10.22 7.31
N CYS A 17 -36.91 -9.93 6.04
CA CYS A 17 -35.90 -9.52 5.05
C CYS A 17 -35.22 -8.20 5.43
N ILE A 18 -35.98 -7.22 5.94
CA ILE A 18 -35.43 -5.93 6.39
C ILE A 18 -34.51 -6.14 7.60
N LYS A 19 -34.91 -6.96 8.58
CA LYS A 19 -34.05 -7.30 9.73
C LYS A 19 -32.78 -8.04 9.32
N LEU A 20 -32.86 -8.95 8.35
CA LEU A 20 -31.71 -9.67 7.82
C LEU A 20 -30.76 -8.73 7.06
N LEU A 21 -31.29 -7.78 6.29
CA LEU A 21 -30.51 -6.75 5.62
C LEU A 21 -29.77 -5.84 6.61
N TYR A 22 -30.43 -5.42 7.70
CA TYR A 22 -29.78 -4.66 8.78
C TYR A 22 -28.66 -5.47 9.47
N LEU A 23 -28.85 -6.78 9.66
CA LEU A 23 -27.82 -7.64 10.24
C LEU A 23 -26.60 -7.77 9.32
N LEU A 24 -26.81 -7.89 8.01
CA LEU A 24 -25.73 -7.96 7.01
C LEU A 24 -24.94 -6.65 6.92
N ILE A 25 -25.61 -5.49 7.05
CA ILE A 25 -24.95 -4.17 7.10
C ILE A 25 -24.16 -3.99 8.41
N PHE A 26 -24.58 -4.61 9.50
CA PHE A 26 -23.84 -4.56 10.78
C PHE A 26 -22.56 -5.41 10.76
N MET A 27 -22.58 -6.54 10.05
CA MET A 27 -21.42 -7.43 9.91
C MET A 27 -20.36 -6.90 8.92
N SER A 28 -20.70 -5.89 8.11
CA SER A 28 -19.72 -5.16 7.28
C SER A 28 -19.03 -4.02 8.03
N ALA A 29 -19.18 -3.94 9.37
CA ALA A 29 -18.34 -3.11 10.23
C ALA A 29 -16.88 -3.51 10.04
N SER A 30 -16.24 -2.78 9.13
CA SER A 30 -14.86 -2.84 8.69
C SER A 30 -13.89 -3.35 9.76
N VAL A 31 -13.22 -4.46 9.46
CA VAL A 31 -11.91 -4.75 10.04
C VAL A 31 -11.00 -3.60 9.59
N SER A 32 -10.85 -2.60 10.44
CA SER A 32 -9.89 -1.53 10.22
C SER A 32 -8.52 -2.09 10.61
N ALA A 33 -7.82 -2.68 9.63
CA ALA A 33 -6.38 -2.80 9.76
C ALA A 33 -5.84 -1.37 9.92
N SER A 34 -5.18 -1.09 11.04
CA SER A 34 -4.53 0.20 11.26
C SER A 34 -3.63 0.45 10.05
N PRO A 35 -3.77 1.58 9.33
CA PRO A 35 -2.91 1.83 8.19
C PRO A 35 -1.46 1.83 8.69
N SER A 36 -0.66 0.91 8.16
CA SER A 36 0.78 0.85 8.40
C SER A 36 1.40 2.22 8.11
N SER A 37 2.35 2.63 8.94
CA SER A 37 3.03 3.91 8.80
C SER A 37 3.72 4.02 7.44
N THR A 38 3.75 5.22 6.84
CA THR A 38 4.32 5.41 5.50
C THR A 38 5.84 5.29 5.52
N LEU A 39 6.38 4.42 4.67
CA LEU A 39 7.80 4.38 4.34
C LEU A 39 8.06 5.26 3.11
N TYR A 40 9.05 6.14 3.16
CA TYR A 40 9.43 7.00 2.04
C TYR A 40 10.58 6.36 1.28
N VAL A 41 10.57 6.53 -0.03
CA VAL A 41 11.54 5.90 -0.91
C VAL A 41 12.07 6.89 -1.93
N LYS A 42 13.37 6.85 -2.17
CA LYS A 42 14.05 7.65 -3.20
C LYS A 42 15.21 6.87 -3.82
N ILE A 43 15.66 7.28 -5.00
CA ILE A 43 16.91 6.77 -5.57
C ILE A 43 18.09 7.64 -5.13
N LYS A 44 19.13 7.02 -4.58
CA LYS A 44 20.39 7.69 -4.19
C LYS A 44 21.59 6.84 -4.58
N ASN A 45 22.49 7.39 -5.38
CA ASN A 45 23.67 6.69 -5.90
C ASN A 45 23.33 5.33 -6.52
N ASN A 46 22.31 5.30 -7.38
CA ASN A 46 21.79 4.10 -8.02
C ASN A 46 21.28 2.98 -7.08
N ASN A 47 20.91 3.33 -5.84
CA ASN A 47 20.32 2.41 -4.87
C ASN A 47 18.95 2.94 -4.44
N VAL A 48 18.08 2.03 -4.01
CA VAL A 48 16.82 2.39 -3.36
C VAL A 48 17.13 2.77 -1.91
N CYS A 49 16.72 3.97 -1.52
CA CYS A 49 17.02 4.61 -0.25
C CYS A 49 15.69 4.79 0.50
N VAL A 50 15.52 4.09 1.61
CA VAL A 50 14.28 4.10 2.39
C VAL A 50 14.43 4.78 3.74
N PHE A 51 13.44 5.58 4.10
CA PHE A 51 13.44 6.40 5.31
C PHE A 51 12.01 6.66 5.79
N THR A 52 11.87 7.11 7.03
CA THR A 52 10.60 7.50 7.64
C THR A 52 10.57 9.02 7.85
N LYS A 53 9.40 9.60 8.17
CA LYS A 53 9.28 11.00 8.63
C LYS A 53 8.58 10.98 9.98
N GLY A 54 9.37 11.01 11.05
CA GLY A 54 8.91 10.79 12.42
C GLY A 54 9.62 9.60 13.05
N GLY A 55 10.00 9.77 14.32
CA GLY A 55 10.70 8.76 15.09
C GLY A 55 9.74 8.00 16.00
N TYR A 56 9.95 6.70 16.09
CA TYR A 56 9.46 5.86 17.18
C TYR A 56 10.66 5.15 17.81
N ASP A 57 10.48 4.71 19.05
CA ASP A 57 11.54 4.09 19.82
C ASP A 57 11.92 2.71 19.24
N LYS A 58 13.18 2.34 19.45
CA LYS A 58 13.75 1.10 18.92
C LYS A 58 12.87 -0.11 19.28
N ALA A 59 12.75 -1.05 18.34
CA ALA A 59 12.03 -2.30 18.57
C ALA A 59 12.57 -3.07 19.78
N TYR A 60 11.75 -3.99 20.29
CA TYR A 60 12.16 -4.96 21.31
C TYR A 60 13.49 -5.64 20.90
N GLY A 61 14.52 -5.51 21.74
CA GLY A 61 15.86 -6.04 21.48
C GLY A 61 16.77 -5.18 20.60
N ASN A 62 16.42 -3.92 20.32
CA ASN A 62 17.18 -2.99 19.47
C ASN A 62 17.44 -3.52 18.05
N GLN A 63 16.51 -4.32 17.52
CA GLN A 63 16.60 -4.89 16.18
C GLN A 63 15.72 -4.11 15.21
N THR A 64 16.16 -3.99 13.97
CA THR A 64 15.37 -3.41 12.89
C THR A 64 15.46 -4.34 11.69
N LEU A 65 14.32 -4.81 11.22
CA LEU A 65 14.24 -5.69 10.06
C LEU A 65 13.82 -4.86 8.85
N ILE A 66 14.59 -4.89 7.78
CA ILE A 66 14.12 -4.46 6.48
C ILE A 66 13.95 -5.68 5.60
N TYR A 67 12.83 -5.76 4.93
CA TYR A 67 12.60 -6.82 3.97
C TYR A 67 11.78 -6.29 2.80
N MET A 68 11.92 -6.95 1.66
CA MET A 68 11.10 -6.66 0.51
C MET A 68 10.64 -7.95 -0.13
N GLY A 69 9.44 -7.92 -0.69
CA GLY A 69 8.89 -9.02 -1.46
C GLY A 69 8.34 -8.52 -2.77
N LYS A 70 8.50 -9.34 -3.81
CA LYS A 70 7.80 -9.14 -5.08
C LYS A 70 6.31 -9.37 -4.84
N VAL A 71 5.48 -8.55 -5.47
CA VAL A 71 4.02 -8.74 -5.50
C VAL A 71 3.67 -9.33 -6.86
N ASP A 72 3.79 -10.64 -7.03
CA ASP A 72 3.13 -11.33 -8.13
C ASP A 72 1.75 -11.83 -7.68
N GLY A 73 0.76 -11.70 -8.57
CA GLY A 73 -0.60 -12.15 -8.29
C GLY A 73 -0.64 -13.60 -7.79
N ILE A 74 -1.59 -13.85 -6.89
CA ILE A 74 -1.81 -15.08 -6.11
C ILE A 74 -0.85 -15.24 -4.91
N ASN A 75 -1.09 -14.40 -3.88
CA ASN A 75 -1.04 -14.70 -2.44
C ASN A 75 0.24 -15.28 -1.78
N ALA A 76 1.42 -15.24 -2.40
CA ALA A 76 2.65 -15.61 -1.71
C ALA A 76 3.65 -14.45 -1.68
N PHE A 77 3.76 -13.77 -0.54
CA PHE A 77 4.88 -12.87 -0.27
C PHE A 77 6.17 -13.71 -0.28
N HIS A 78 6.92 -13.64 -1.36
CA HIS A 78 8.27 -14.20 -1.44
C HIS A 78 9.26 -13.07 -1.17
N SER A 79 9.87 -13.09 0.03
CA SER A 79 10.91 -12.11 0.36
C SER A 79 12.06 -12.23 -0.63
N SER A 80 12.23 -11.23 -1.51
CA SER A 80 13.35 -11.16 -2.44
C SER A 80 14.61 -10.59 -1.77
N TYR A 81 14.47 -9.97 -0.59
CA TYR A 81 15.56 -9.44 0.21
C TYR A 81 15.11 -9.32 1.67
N SER A 82 16.02 -9.57 2.60
CA SER A 82 15.81 -9.37 4.02
C SER A 82 17.14 -9.06 4.71
N LYS A 83 17.13 -8.13 5.66
CA LYS A 83 18.30 -7.78 6.45
C LYS A 83 17.91 -7.26 7.83
N THR A 84 18.52 -7.84 8.85
CA THR A 84 18.40 -7.38 10.23
C THR A 84 19.56 -6.48 10.59
N TYR A 85 19.26 -5.35 11.23
CA TYR A 85 20.23 -4.43 11.79
C TYR A 85 20.11 -4.40 13.31
N LEU A 86 21.25 -4.38 14.00
CA LEU A 86 21.32 -4.22 15.45
C LEU A 86 21.73 -2.78 15.77
N ASN A 87 21.03 -2.15 16.73
CA ASN A 87 21.30 -0.79 17.19
C ASN A 87 21.32 0.25 16.06
N LEU A 88 20.52 0.04 15.01
CA LEU A 88 20.42 0.97 13.90
C LEU A 88 19.93 2.33 14.40
N LYS A 89 20.58 3.40 13.96
CA LYS A 89 20.02 4.75 14.09
C LYS A 89 18.85 4.86 13.12
N MET A 90 17.66 5.11 13.63
CA MET A 90 16.44 5.15 12.83
C MET A 90 16.56 6.11 11.64
N PRO A 91 16.17 5.68 10.42
CA PRO A 91 16.31 6.48 9.21
C PRO A 91 15.17 7.50 9.11
N ILE A 92 15.08 8.46 10.04
CA ILE A 92 13.97 9.44 10.14
C ILE A 92 14.06 10.62 9.14
N ILE A 93 15.11 10.63 8.32
CA ILE A 93 15.39 11.61 7.27
C ILE A 93 16.11 10.92 6.10
N GLU A 94 16.04 11.51 4.91
CA GLU A 94 16.63 10.98 3.67
C GLU A 94 18.15 10.78 3.79
N GLU A 95 18.85 11.64 4.52
CA GLU A 95 20.31 11.61 4.68
C GLU A 95 20.79 10.31 5.34
N ASN A 96 19.99 9.78 6.28
CA ASN A 96 20.29 8.59 7.08
C ASN A 96 19.54 7.34 6.57
N CYS A 97 19.06 7.35 5.33
CA CYS A 97 18.26 6.26 4.80
C CYS A 97 19.00 4.91 4.78
N ILE A 98 18.23 3.83 4.85
CA ILE A 98 18.72 2.48 4.60
C ILE A 98 18.78 2.27 3.10
N LYS A 99 19.95 1.84 2.60
CA LYS A 99 20.17 1.58 1.18
C LYS A 99 19.93 0.10 0.88
N ILE A 100 19.07 -0.17 -0.08
CA ILE A 100 18.89 -1.47 -0.74
C ILE A 100 19.55 -1.37 -2.12
N LYS A 101 20.43 -2.32 -2.43
CA LYS A 101 21.17 -2.29 -3.70
C LYS A 101 20.23 -2.46 -4.88
N SER A 102 20.48 -1.75 -5.98
CA SER A 102 19.71 -1.95 -7.22
C SER A 102 19.79 -3.37 -7.78
N SER A 103 20.82 -4.13 -7.42
CA SER A 103 20.95 -5.56 -7.77
C SER A 103 19.87 -6.44 -7.15
N GLU A 104 19.24 -6.00 -6.06
CA GLU A 104 18.17 -6.75 -5.39
C GLU A 104 16.81 -6.58 -6.10
N PHE A 105 16.70 -5.57 -6.96
CA PHE A 105 15.52 -5.30 -7.79
C PHE A 105 15.73 -5.93 -9.17
N LYS A 106 14.76 -6.73 -9.59
CA LYS A 106 14.81 -7.48 -10.86
C LYS A 106 14.06 -6.71 -11.94
N GLU A 107 13.42 -7.42 -12.87
CA GLU A 107 12.44 -6.88 -13.83
C GLU A 107 11.46 -5.90 -13.16
N PRO A 108 10.77 -5.04 -13.94
CA PRO A 108 9.86 -4.01 -13.42
C PRO A 108 8.64 -4.64 -12.73
N PHE A 109 8.86 -5.07 -11.49
CA PHE A 109 7.85 -5.65 -10.61
C PHE A 109 7.47 -4.67 -9.51
N PRO A 110 6.22 -4.74 -9.05
CA PRO A 110 5.84 -4.12 -7.79
C PRO A 110 6.52 -4.85 -6.64
N TYR A 111 7.12 -4.09 -5.74
CA TYR A 111 7.76 -4.56 -4.52
C TYR A 111 7.10 -3.92 -3.31
N ASP A 112 6.72 -4.73 -2.33
CA ASP A 112 6.40 -4.26 -1.00
C ASP A 112 7.68 -4.18 -0.19
N VAL A 113 8.09 -2.96 0.14
CA VAL A 113 9.26 -2.70 1.00
C VAL A 113 8.75 -2.39 2.39
N VAL A 114 9.22 -3.16 3.36
CA VAL A 114 8.79 -3.07 4.74
C VAL A 114 9.99 -2.83 5.65
N LEU A 115 9.83 -1.86 6.55
CA LEU A 115 10.73 -1.59 7.66
C LEU A 115 9.98 -1.93 8.96
N GLU A 116 10.37 -3.03 9.58
CA GLU A 116 9.83 -3.49 10.85
C GLU A 116 10.71 -3.05 12.02
N THR A 117 10.06 -2.39 12.96
CA THR A 117 10.62 -1.89 14.21
C THR A 117 9.68 -2.23 15.37
N ASP A 118 9.40 -1.30 16.27
CA ASP A 118 8.25 -1.39 17.20
C ASP A 118 6.91 -1.27 16.46
N GLN A 119 6.93 -0.61 15.30
CA GLN A 119 5.86 -0.60 14.32
C GLN A 119 6.34 -0.98 12.92
N SER A 120 5.39 -1.27 12.03
CA SER A 120 5.65 -1.58 10.63
C SER A 120 5.43 -0.36 9.75
N TYR A 121 6.47 0.01 9.00
CA TYR A 121 6.39 0.99 7.93
C TYR A 121 6.44 0.27 6.60
N THR A 122 5.49 0.55 5.71
CA THR A 122 5.43 -0.10 4.40
C THR A 122 5.31 0.91 3.28
N GLN A 123 5.85 0.56 2.13
CA GLN A 123 5.61 1.26 0.88
C GLN A 123 5.70 0.27 -0.27
N ARG A 124 4.64 0.25 -1.09
CA ARG A 124 4.68 -0.39 -2.39
C ARG A 124 5.35 0.53 -3.38
N ILE A 125 6.39 0.03 -4.05
CA ILE A 125 7.11 0.74 -5.10
C ILE A 125 7.16 -0.09 -6.37
N CYS A 126 7.37 0.58 -7.49
CA CYS A 126 7.80 -0.05 -8.72
C CYS A 126 9.22 0.39 -9.03
N ALA A 127 10.15 -0.56 -9.05
CA ALA A 127 11.54 -0.32 -9.35
C ALA A 127 11.85 -0.90 -10.73
N ASN A 128 12.22 -0.04 -11.68
CA ASN A 128 12.64 -0.46 -13.00
C ASN A 128 14.15 -0.26 -13.17
N LYS A 129 14.82 -1.27 -13.71
CA LYS A 129 16.23 -1.21 -14.05
C LYS A 129 16.38 -1.00 -15.56
N THR A 130 16.96 0.12 -15.94
CA THR A 130 17.30 0.42 -17.34
C THR A 130 18.36 -0.54 -17.87
N SER A 131 18.51 -0.59 -19.19
CA SER A 131 19.56 -1.37 -19.88
C SER A 131 20.98 -0.99 -19.43
N GLU A 132 21.19 0.27 -19.03
CA GLU A 132 22.45 0.80 -18.51
C GLU A 132 22.69 0.44 -17.03
N GLY A 133 21.73 -0.25 -16.40
CA GLY A 133 21.81 -0.65 -15.00
C GLY A 133 21.40 0.43 -14.00
N HIS A 134 20.88 1.56 -14.47
CA HIS A 134 20.29 2.60 -13.63
C HIS A 134 18.90 2.22 -13.14
N ILE A 135 18.63 2.41 -11.85
CA ILE A 135 17.31 2.18 -11.24
C ILE A 135 16.47 3.46 -11.22
N THR A 136 15.20 3.32 -11.58
CA THR A 136 14.19 4.40 -11.55
C THR A 136 12.94 3.91 -10.84
N LEU A 137 12.26 4.82 -10.13
CA LEU A 137 10.98 4.54 -9.50
C LEU A 137 9.84 4.90 -10.44
N LEU A 138 8.94 3.95 -10.67
CA LEU A 138 7.74 4.09 -11.47
C LEU A 138 6.51 4.06 -10.57
N GLU A 139 5.39 4.56 -11.08
CA GLU A 139 4.10 4.48 -10.40
C GLU A 139 3.64 3.01 -10.32
N ALA A 140 3.12 2.62 -9.16
CA ALA A 140 2.45 1.34 -8.99
C ALA A 140 0.97 1.54 -9.33
N GLU A 141 0.52 0.89 -10.39
CA GLU A 141 -0.84 0.98 -10.90
C GLU A 141 -1.63 -0.29 -10.54
N ALA A 142 -2.96 -0.20 -10.54
CA ALA A 142 -3.84 -1.31 -10.26
C ALA A 142 -4.89 -1.44 -11.35
N ASP A 143 -5.11 -2.65 -11.82
CA ASP A 143 -6.10 -3.02 -12.82
C ASP A 143 -6.82 -4.31 -12.38
N LEU A 144 -8.08 -4.47 -12.81
CA LEU A 144 -8.90 -5.61 -12.39
C LEU A 144 -8.38 -6.93 -12.95
N ASP A 145 -7.79 -6.93 -14.14
CA ASP A 145 -7.32 -8.14 -14.82
C ASP A 145 -5.86 -8.45 -14.48
N LYS A 146 -5.02 -7.41 -14.38
CA LYS A 146 -3.57 -7.54 -14.14
C LYS A 146 -3.18 -7.52 -12.67
N GLY A 147 -4.11 -7.16 -11.78
CA GLY A 147 -3.80 -6.87 -10.40
C GLY A 147 -2.92 -5.62 -10.29
N ILE A 148 -1.93 -5.65 -9.39
CA ILE A 148 -0.99 -4.54 -9.22
C ILE A 148 0.21 -4.74 -10.14
N TYR A 149 0.61 -3.69 -10.85
CA TYR A 149 1.71 -3.72 -11.82
C TYR A 149 2.46 -2.38 -11.85
N CYS A 150 3.60 -2.36 -12.54
CA CYS A 150 4.36 -1.15 -12.75
C CYS A 150 3.89 -0.40 -13.99
N GLY A 151 3.48 0.85 -13.77
CA GLY A 151 3.21 1.80 -14.83
C GLY A 151 4.48 2.23 -15.56
N ILE A 152 4.33 3.18 -16.47
CA ILE A 152 5.45 3.72 -17.27
C ILE A 152 5.95 5.08 -16.76
N ASN A 153 5.17 5.75 -15.91
CA ASN A 153 5.47 7.08 -15.42
C ASN A 153 6.40 7.01 -14.21
N GLN A 154 7.40 7.90 -14.16
CA GLN A 154 8.22 8.04 -12.97
C GLN A 154 7.41 8.58 -11.80
N TYR A 155 7.68 8.06 -10.60
CA TYR A 155 6.96 8.43 -9.39
C TYR A 155 7.90 8.79 -8.25
N ASP A 156 7.60 9.90 -7.55
CA ASP A 156 8.33 10.35 -6.38
C ASP A 156 7.69 9.83 -5.09
N TYR A 157 8.28 8.79 -4.51
CA TYR A 157 7.88 8.22 -3.23
C TYR A 157 8.54 8.92 -2.01
N SER A 158 9.28 10.01 -2.22
CA SER A 158 10.02 10.70 -1.15
C SER A 158 9.18 11.78 -0.45
N SER A 159 8.05 12.18 -1.04
CA SER A 159 7.13 13.17 -0.49
C SER A 159 5.78 12.53 -0.14
N ASN A 160 5.18 12.96 0.98
CA ASN A 160 3.77 12.65 1.23
C ASN A 160 3.01 13.34 0.11
N GLY A 161 2.42 12.55 -0.78
CA GLY A 161 1.77 13.00 -2.00
C GLY A 161 0.58 13.93 -1.76
N LEU A 162 0.78 15.11 -1.18
CA LEU A 162 -0.20 16.19 -1.12
C LEU A 162 -0.58 16.56 -2.56
N TRP A 163 0.42 16.66 -3.44
CA TRP A 163 0.22 16.84 -4.88
C TRP A 163 -0.45 15.64 -5.56
N THR A 164 -0.18 14.42 -5.11
CA THR A 164 -0.84 13.20 -5.63
C THR A 164 -2.30 13.11 -5.20
N LYS A 165 -2.60 13.44 -3.93
CA LYS A 165 -3.97 13.57 -3.41
C LYS A 165 -4.72 14.69 -4.11
N LEU A 166 -4.08 15.82 -4.38
CA LEU A 166 -4.64 16.93 -5.16
C LEU A 166 -4.89 16.55 -6.63
N LYS A 167 -3.96 15.83 -7.28
CA LYS A 167 -4.15 15.34 -8.65
C LYS A 167 -5.31 14.35 -8.74
N ASN A 168 -5.37 13.37 -7.85
CA ASN A 168 -6.45 12.38 -7.84
C ASN A 168 -7.80 13.03 -7.51
N LEU A 169 -7.82 14.03 -6.61
CA LEU A 169 -9.02 14.84 -6.34
C LEU A 169 -9.44 15.65 -7.58
N PHE A 170 -8.48 16.27 -8.27
CA PHE A 170 -8.73 17.06 -9.48
C PHE A 170 -9.30 16.21 -10.62
N TYR A 171 -8.72 15.04 -10.90
CA TYR A 171 -9.23 14.10 -11.90
C TYR A 171 -10.62 13.56 -11.53
N TRP A 172 -10.87 13.28 -10.25
CA TRP A 172 -12.20 12.88 -9.77
C TRP A 172 -13.24 13.98 -9.97
N VAL A 173 -12.89 15.24 -9.68
CA VAL A 173 -13.78 16.39 -9.90
C VAL A 173 -14.07 16.60 -11.39
N ILE A 174 -13.08 16.48 -12.27
CA ILE A 174 -13.30 16.62 -13.72
C ILE A 174 -14.22 15.52 -14.26
N ASN A 175 -14.02 14.26 -13.86
CA ASN A 175 -14.90 13.15 -14.26
C ASN A 175 -16.32 13.24 -13.66
N PHE A 176 -16.52 14.01 -12.59
CA PHE A 176 -17.84 14.25 -12.02
C PHE A 176 -18.58 15.42 -12.70
N LEU A 177 -17.85 16.32 -13.37
CA LEU A 177 -18.39 17.51 -14.03
C LEU A 177 -18.59 17.36 -15.55
N ASN A 178 -18.07 16.29 -16.14
CA ASN A 178 -18.34 15.85 -17.52
C ASN A 178 -19.42 14.76 -17.54
#